data_AF-A0A6G3MM43-F1
#
_entry.id   AF-A0A6G3MM43-F1
#
_cell.length_a   1.000
_cell.length_b   1.000
_cell.length_c   1.000
_cell.angle_alpha   90.00
_cell.angle_beta   90.00
_cell.angle_gamma   90.00
#
_symmetry.space_group_name_H-M   'P 1'
#
loop_
_entity.id
_entity.type
_entity.pdbx_description
1 polymer ?
#
loop_
_entity_poly.entity_id
_entity_poly.type
_entity_poly.pdbx_seq_one_letter_code
_entity_poly.pdbx_strand_id
1 'polypeptide(L)'
;MSFFFFAAFLAWMFLAPPLLIVFCLGAYLFIFQAGPGPQPWVIIMGTYELEQRISAQGFFTFLNWSANAIVLVVYMGISKPLDFYVSLIFGGINLFTFLFLWIFMIDPLRKSPTQILAEYRSKIPIFN
;
A
#
# COMPACT_ATOMS: atom_id res chain seq x y z
N MET A 1 -8.12 -5.92 -0.54
CA MET A 1 -7.45 -5.30 -1.71
C MET A 1 -6.78 -6.35 -2.60
N SER A 2 -5.79 -7.12 -2.11
CA SER A 2 -5.10 -8.18 -2.88
C SER A 2 -6.03 -9.27 -3.41
N PHE A 3 -7.05 -9.63 -2.64
CA PHE A 3 -8.11 -10.56 -3.06
C PHE A 3 -8.68 -10.22 -4.45
N PHE A 4 -8.92 -8.95 -4.75
CA PHE A 4 -9.52 -8.53 -6.01
C PHE A 4 -8.57 -8.66 -7.20
N PHE A 5 -7.24 -8.54 -7.00
CA PHE A 5 -6.25 -8.86 -8.02
C PHE A 5 -6.23 -10.36 -8.32
N PHE A 6 -6.23 -11.21 -7.29
CA PHE A 6 -6.27 -12.66 -7.48
C PHE A 6 -7.60 -13.13 -8.09
N ALA A 7 -8.72 -12.55 -7.67
CA ALA A 7 -10.02 -12.83 -8.27
C ALA A 7 -10.09 -12.40 -9.75
N ALA A 8 -9.57 -11.21 -10.08
CA ALA A 8 -9.45 -10.76 -11.48
C ALA A 8 -8.56 -11.70 -12.30
N PHE A 9 -7.42 -12.14 -11.73
CA PHE A 9 -6.53 -13.09 -12.39
C PHE A 9 -7.21 -14.43 -12.67
N LEU A 10 -7.90 -15.00 -11.68
CA LEU A 10 -8.63 -16.25 -11.86
C LEU A 10 -9.76 -16.09 -12.89
N ALA A 11 -10.49 -14.98 -12.85
CA ALA A 11 -11.52 -14.68 -13.84
C ALA A 11 -10.94 -14.62 -15.26
N TRP A 12 -9.79 -13.97 -15.45
CA TRP A 12 -9.07 -13.95 -16.72
C TRP A 12 -8.59 -15.34 -17.14
N MET A 13 -7.96 -16.09 -16.23
CA MET A 13 -7.41 -17.42 -16.48
C MET A 13 -8.47 -18.43 -16.91
N PHE A 14 -9.68 -18.35 -16.36
CA PHE A 14 -10.81 -19.23 -16.71
C PHE A 14 -11.72 -18.64 -17.79
N LEU A 15 -11.28 -17.60 -18.52
CA LEU A 15 -12.03 -16.95 -19.60
C LEU A 15 -13.44 -16.51 -19.18
N ALA A 16 -13.58 -16.07 -17.93
CA ALA A 16 -14.83 -15.54 -17.41
C ALA A 16 -15.26 -14.27 -18.16
N PRO A 17 -16.53 -13.85 -18.07
CA PRO A 17 -17.02 -12.65 -18.75
C PRO A 17 -16.17 -11.41 -18.40
N PRO A 18 -15.77 -10.58 -19.38
CA PRO A 18 -14.94 -9.40 -19.13
C PRO A 18 -15.50 -8.44 -18.07
N LEU A 19 -16.83 -8.37 -17.94
CA LEU A 19 -17.50 -7.58 -16.90
C LEU A 19 -17.13 -8.01 -15.48
N LEU A 20 -16.85 -9.29 -15.24
CA LEU A 20 -16.40 -9.77 -13.94
C LEU A 20 -14.99 -9.26 -13.61
N ILE A 21 -14.09 -9.26 -14.59
CA ILE A 21 -12.73 -8.72 -14.44
C ILE A 21 -12.82 -7.22 -14.14
N VAL A 22 -13.62 -6.47 -14.89
CA VAL A 22 -13.86 -5.03 -14.66
C VAL A 22 -14.43 -4.79 -13.28
N PHE A 23 -15.40 -5.59 -12.84
CA PHE A 23 -15.96 -5.49 -11.50
C PHE A 23 -14.91 -5.72 -10.42
N CYS A 24 -14.08 -6.77 -10.54
CA CYS A 24 -13.00 -7.04 -9.59
C CYS A 24 -12.01 -5.86 -9.51
N LEU A 25 -11.57 -5.33 -10.66
CA LEU A 25 -10.64 -4.20 -10.70
C LEU A 25 -11.29 -2.89 -10.18
N GLY A 26 -12.58 -2.67 -10.44
CA GLY A 26 -13.34 -1.55 -9.89
C GLY A 26 -13.49 -1.63 -8.37
N ALA A 27 -13.79 -2.81 -7.84
CA ALA A 27 -13.86 -3.05 -6.39
C ALA A 27 -12.49 -2.86 -5.71
N TYR A 28 -11.39 -3.24 -6.39
CA TYR A 28 -10.05 -2.89 -5.96
C TYR A 28 -9.87 -1.37 -5.83
N LEU A 29 -10.20 -0.60 -6.87
CA LEU A 29 -10.08 0.86 -6.86
C LEU A 29 -10.90 1.51 -5.75
N PHE A 30 -12.13 1.03 -5.53
CA PHE A 30 -12.99 1.50 -4.45
C PHE A 30 -12.32 1.32 -3.08
N ILE A 31 -11.79 0.12 -2.79
CA ILE A 31 -11.13 -0.15 -1.50
C ILE A 31 -9.82 0.61 -1.36
N PHE A 32 -9.06 0.74 -2.45
CA PHE A 32 -7.86 1.56 -2.47
C PHE A 32 -8.20 3.00 -2.03
N GLN A 33 -9.22 3.60 -2.64
CA GLN A 33 -9.61 4.97 -2.31
C GLN A 33 -10.20 5.12 -0.91
N ALA A 34 -10.86 4.08 -0.39
CA ALA A 34 -11.40 4.07 0.98
C ALA A 34 -10.31 3.99 2.07
N GLY A 35 -9.10 3.53 1.75
CA GLY A 35 -8.03 3.36 2.73
C GLY A 35 -6.65 3.74 2.18
N PRO A 36 -5.93 2.83 1.50
CA PRO A 36 -4.53 3.04 1.10
C PRO A 36 -4.24 4.28 0.25
N GLY A 37 -5.23 4.83 -0.46
CA GLY A 37 -5.08 6.06 -1.23
C GLY A 37 -4.86 7.28 -0.33
N PRO A 38 -5.81 7.65 0.53
CA PRO A 38 -5.67 8.81 1.41
C PRO A 38 -4.84 8.56 2.68
N GLN A 39 -4.87 7.35 3.25
CA GLN A 39 -4.32 7.09 4.60
C GLN A 39 -2.84 7.44 4.78
N PRO A 40 -1.92 7.12 3.84
CA PRO A 40 -0.51 7.45 3.99
C PRO A 40 -0.22 8.96 4.11
N TRP A 41 -1.11 9.81 3.58
CA TRP A 41 -0.99 11.26 3.67
C TRP A 41 -1.48 11.83 5.01
N VAL A 42 -2.36 11.09 5.69
CA VAL A 42 -2.97 11.52 6.96
C VAL A 42 -2.21 10.96 8.17
N ILE A 43 -1.65 9.75 8.06
CA ILE A 43 -0.96 9.07 9.17
C ILE A 43 0.25 9.87 9.71
N ILE A 44 0.93 10.64 8.84
CA ILE A 44 2.09 11.45 9.22
C ILE A 44 1.71 12.50 10.28
N MET A 45 0.52 13.08 10.15
CA MET A 45 0.03 14.09 11.10
C MET A 45 -0.22 13.51 12.50
N GLY A 46 -0.61 12.24 12.58
CA GLY A 46 -0.81 11.54 13.85
C GLY A 46 0.47 10.96 14.43
N THR A 47 1.47 10.68 13.60
CA THR A 47 2.68 9.94 14.00
C THR A 47 3.80 10.84 14.53
N TYR A 48 4.00 12.01 13.93
CA TYR A 48 5.14 12.88 14.23
C TYR A 48 4.74 14.12 15.06
N GLU A 49 5.68 14.61 15.87
CA GLU A 49 5.56 15.91 16.54
C GLU A 49 5.61 17.06 15.54
N LEU A 50 5.02 18.21 15.91
CA LEU A 50 4.84 19.35 15.01
C LEU A 50 6.14 19.81 14.35
N GLU A 51 7.24 19.83 15.11
CA GLU A 51 8.57 20.24 14.65
C GLU A 51 9.16 19.32 13.57
N GLN A 52 8.78 18.04 13.58
CA GLN A 52 9.32 17.01 12.70
C GLN A 52 8.43 16.73 11.49
N ARG A 53 7.14 17.12 11.56
CA ARG A 53 6.13 16.81 10.53
C ARG A 53 6.52 17.29 9.14
N ILE A 54 7.06 18.51 9.01
CA ILE A 54 7.41 19.07 7.70
C ILE A 54 8.52 18.24 7.05
N SER A 55 9.58 17.92 7.80
CA SER A 55 10.68 17.09 7.31
C SER A 55 10.23 15.67 6.98
N ALA A 56 9.41 15.06 7.85
CA ALA A 56 8.85 13.73 7.62
C ALA A 56 7.95 13.70 6.37
N GLN A 57 7.10 14.71 6.18
CA GLN A 57 6.23 14.85 5.02
C GLN A 57 7.03 15.02 3.73
N GLY A 58 8.10 15.83 3.74
CA GLY A 58 8.99 16.01 2.60
C GLY A 58 9.67 14.70 2.20
N PHE A 59 10.23 13.98 3.17
CA PHE A 59 10.86 12.69 2.93
C PHE A 59 9.87 11.63 2.42
N PHE A 60 8.68 11.55 3.04
CA PHE A 60 7.62 10.65 2.59
C PHE A 60 7.18 10.95 1.15
N THR A 61 7.02 12.23 0.82
CA THR A 61 6.63 12.67 -0.53
C THR A 61 7.70 12.28 -1.55
N PHE A 62 8.98 12.50 -1.23
CA PHE A 62 10.10 12.08 -2.08
C PHE A 62 10.11 10.56 -2.34
N LEU A 63 9.93 9.76 -1.29
CA LEU A 63 9.83 8.29 -1.41
C LEU A 63 8.63 7.86 -2.25
N ASN A 64 7.48 8.50 -2.07
CA ASN A 64 6.27 8.20 -2.84
C ASN A 64 6.49 8.43 -4.35
N TRP A 65 7.05 9.58 -4.73
CA TRP A 65 7.30 9.89 -6.14
C TRP A 65 8.42 9.04 -6.74
N SER A 66 9.44 8.72 -5.96
CA SER A 66 10.49 7.80 -6.38
C SER A 66 9.95 6.39 -6.63
N ALA A 67 9.12 5.87 -5.72
CA ALA A 67 8.44 4.60 -5.90
C ALA A 67 7.50 4.61 -7.11
N ASN A 68 6.77 5.71 -7.33
CA ASN A 68 5.91 5.88 -8.50
C ASN A 68 6.70 5.77 -9.81
N ALA A 69 7.83 6.48 -9.91
CA ALA A 69 8.70 6.41 -11.09
C ALA A 69 9.26 5.00 -11.33
N ILE A 70 9.71 4.33 -10.26
CA ILE A 70 10.22 2.95 -10.36
C ILE A 70 9.12 2.00 -10.85
N VAL A 71 7.92 2.05 -10.23
CA VAL A 71 6.79 1.19 -10.62
C VAL A 71 6.40 1.43 -12.08
N LEU A 72 6.37 2.68 -12.53
CA LEU A 72 6.08 3.02 -13.93
C LEU A 72 7.08 2.36 -14.89
N VAL A 73 8.39 2.56 -14.66
CA VAL A 73 9.45 2.00 -15.52
C VAL A 73 9.41 0.48 -15.52
N VAL A 74 9.27 -0.14 -14.35
CA VAL A 74 9.18 -1.60 -14.22
C VAL A 74 7.94 -2.12 -14.95
N TYR A 75 6.78 -1.49 -14.76
CA TYR A 75 5.53 -1.89 -15.41
C TYR A 75 5.62 -1.82 -16.93
N MET A 76 6.21 -0.76 -17.49
CA MET A 76 6.44 -0.66 -18.93
C MET A 76 7.31 -1.81 -19.46
N GLY A 77 8.30 -2.26 -18.69
CA GLY A 77 9.15 -3.39 -19.05
C GLY A 77 8.46 -4.76 -18.99
N ILE A 78 7.53 -4.96 -18.06
CA ILE A 78 6.95 -6.29 -17.77
C ILE A 78 5.52 -6.49 -18.27
N SER A 79 4.76 -5.42 -18.54
CA SER A 79 3.32 -5.50 -18.87
C SER A 79 3.05 -6.30 -20.14
N LYS A 80 3.83 -6.11 -21.21
CA LYS A 80 3.68 -6.86 -22.46
C LYS A 80 4.10 -8.33 -22.35
N PRO A 81 5.30 -8.69 -21.82
CA PRO A 81 5.70 -10.09 -21.76
C PRO A 81 4.93 -10.92 -20.72
N LEU A 82 4.43 -10.29 -19.65
CA LEU A 82 3.65 -11.00 -18.62
C LEU A 82 2.14 -10.93 -18.84
N ASP A 83 1.65 -10.07 -19.74
CA ASP A 83 0.21 -9.86 -19.95
C ASP A 83 -0.53 -9.73 -18.59
N PHE A 84 -1.63 -10.45 -18.40
CA PHE A 84 -2.41 -10.37 -17.17
C PHE A 84 -1.74 -11.02 -15.96
N TYR A 85 -0.65 -11.80 -16.11
CA TYR A 85 0.12 -12.32 -14.97
C TYR A 85 0.76 -11.19 -14.14
N VAL A 86 0.91 -9.99 -14.69
CA VAL A 86 1.34 -8.81 -13.92
C VAL A 86 0.42 -8.50 -12.73
N SER A 87 -0.87 -8.87 -12.83
CA SER A 87 -1.84 -8.71 -11.74
C SER A 87 -1.45 -9.51 -10.48
N LEU A 88 -0.78 -10.66 -10.63
CA LEU A 88 -0.28 -11.46 -9.51
C LEU A 88 0.84 -10.75 -8.77
N ILE A 89 1.72 -10.03 -9.48
CA ILE A 89 2.81 -9.25 -8.88
C ILE A 89 2.22 -8.14 -8.00
N PHE A 90 1.28 -7.35 -8.54
CA PHE A 90 0.63 -6.30 -7.77
C PHE A 90 -0.24 -6.85 -6.62
N GLY A 91 -0.93 -7.97 -6.85
CA GLY A 91 -1.65 -8.69 -5.79
C GLY A 91 -0.72 -9.13 -4.66
N GLY A 92 0.45 -9.67 -5.00
CA GLY A 92 1.50 -10.08 -4.06
C GLY A 92 2.09 -8.91 -3.28
N ILE A 93 2.46 -7.81 -3.95
CA ILE A 93 2.93 -6.58 -3.30
C ILE A 93 1.87 -6.05 -2.34
N ASN A 94 0.60 -6.02 -2.75
CA ASN A 94 -0.49 -5.57 -1.88
C ASN A 94 -0.67 -6.46 -0.65
N LEU A 95 -0.51 -7.79 -0.81
CA LEU A 95 -0.60 -8.73 0.30
C LEU A 95 0.59 -8.55 1.26
N PHE A 96 1.80 -8.43 0.72
CA PHE A 96 3.00 -8.17 1.50
C PHE A 96 2.87 -6.86 2.28
N THR A 97 2.47 -5.76 1.64
CA THR A 97 2.27 -4.46 2.30
C THR A 97 1.21 -4.55 3.39
N PHE A 98 0.09 -5.24 3.13
CA PHE A 98 -0.93 -5.47 4.15
C PHE A 98 -0.36 -6.21 5.38
N LEU A 99 0.36 -7.32 5.16
CA LEU A 99 0.98 -8.08 6.24
C LEU A 99 2.03 -7.27 6.99
N PHE A 100 2.86 -6.51 6.27
CA PHE A 100 3.86 -5.63 6.86
C PHE A 100 3.20 -4.60 7.77
N LEU A 101 2.16 -3.89 7.30
CA LEU A 101 1.45 -2.91 8.11
C LEU A 101 0.73 -3.58 9.29
N TRP A 102 0.10 -4.73 9.09
CA TRP A 102 -0.57 -5.48 10.16
C TRP A 102 0.39 -5.86 11.30
N ILE A 103 1.61 -6.28 10.96
CA ILE A 103 2.60 -6.70 11.94
C ILE A 103 3.28 -5.50 12.58
N PHE A 104 3.73 -4.52 11.80
CA PHE A 104 4.65 -3.49 12.27
C PHE A 104 3.99 -2.15 12.59
N MET A 105 2.92 -1.77 11.89
CA MET A 105 2.31 -0.45 12.08
C MET A 105 1.67 -0.34 13.46
N ILE A 106 1.94 0.77 14.14
CA ILE A 106 1.16 1.20 15.31
C ILE A 106 0.08 2.14 14.81
N ASP A 107 -1.17 1.85 15.18
CA ASP A 107 -2.30 2.73 14.87
C ASP A 107 -2.13 4.07 15.61
N PRO A 108 -2.02 5.21 14.89
CA PRO A 108 -1.91 6.53 15.50
C PRO A 108 -3.24 7.01 16.11
N LEU A 109 -4.35 6.33 15.85
CA LEU A 109 -5.66 6.75 16.30
C LEU A 109 -5.70 6.86 17.83
N ARG A 110 -6.02 8.07 18.32
CA ARG A 110 -6.14 8.41 19.75
C ARG A 110 -4.84 8.27 20.56
N LYS A 111 -3.67 8.27 19.91
CA LYS A 111 -2.36 8.25 20.58
C LYS A 111 -1.59 9.54 20.31
N SER A 112 -0.81 9.99 21.29
CA SER A 112 0.18 11.06 21.07
C SER A 112 1.40 10.52 20.31
N PRO A 113 2.16 11.37 19.59
CA PRO A 113 3.42 10.97 18.95
C PRO A 113 4.40 10.27 19.91
N THR A 114 4.49 10.76 21.16
CA THR A 114 5.32 10.16 22.22
C THR A 114 4.87 8.75 22.61
N GLN A 115 3.55 8.50 22.69
CA GLN A 115 3.02 7.15 22.94
C GLN A 115 3.32 6.21 21.78
N ILE A 116 3.14 6.69 20.53
CA ILE A 116 3.44 5.92 19.32
C ILE A 116 4.92 5.53 19.29
N LEU A 117 5.83 6.47 19.58
CA LEU A 117 7.27 6.20 19.63
C LEU A 117 7.62 5.19 20.72
N ALA A 118 7.07 5.32 21.93
CA ALA A 118 7.31 4.39 23.02
C ALA A 118 6.83 2.96 22.66
N GLU A 119 5.69 2.85 21.98
CA GLU A 119 5.16 1.56 21.52
C GLU A 119 6.01 0.96 20.40
N TYR A 120 6.51 1.77 19.46
CA TYR A 120 7.47 1.30 18.45
C TYR A 120 8.75 0.75 19.08
N ARG A 121 9.31 1.42 20.10
CA ARG A 121 10.51 0.96 20.83
C ARG A 121 10.26 -0.35 21.57
N SER A 122 9.10 -0.49 22.21
CA SER A 122 8.69 -1.70 22.91
C SER A 122 8.45 -2.88 21.95
N LYS A 123 7.75 -2.63 20.83
CA LYS A 123 7.32 -3.67 19.88
C LYS A 123 8.44 -4.15 18.96
N ILE A 124 9.40 -3.29 18.64
CA ILE A 124 10.48 -3.59 17.69
C ILE A 124 11.82 -3.43 18.43
N PRO A 125 12.48 -4.55 18.81
CA PRO A 125 13.67 -4.55 19.67
C PRO A 125 14.87 -3.76 19.12
N ILE A 126 14.85 -3.46 17.82
CA ILE A 126 15.92 -2.76 17.09
C ILE A 126 15.91 -1.24 17.40
N PHE A 127 14.83 -0.71 17.98
CA PHE A 127 14.69 0.70 18.32
C PHE A 127 14.94 1.01 19.82
N ASN A 128 15.42 0.04 20.61
CA ASN A 128 15.85 0.25 21.99
C ASN A 128 17.26 0.84 22.06
#